data_AF-A0A259MSZ2-F1
#
_entry.id   AF-A0A259MSZ2-F1
#
_cell.length_a   1.000
_cell.length_b   1.000
_cell.length_c   1.000
_cell.angle_alpha   90.00
_cell.angle_beta   90.00
_cell.angle_gamma   90.00
#
_symmetry.space_group_name_H-M   'P 1'
#
loop_
_entity.id
_entity.type
_entity.pdbx_description
1 polymer ?
#
loop_
_entity_poly.entity_id
_entity_poly.type
_entity_poly.pdbx_seq_one_letter_code
_entity_poly.pdbx_strand_id
1 'polypeptide(L)'
;MQFIKTGFFVLLSVDVGLYLRFGTANEALEQVAWLILLASFFYDSLDLDLAYASRFEQFGIHAAQTVGYGLAVYTCWGYWAEGETSSFVNSAAWLAICALLAYDVYAPGEYGGLEWRARNVAKVVLYAVVVGLVGLWGWQGVTEDDADSLVSAYDAALWIGCFAIVELRVFDFETKEETELVQHPIES
;
A
#
# COMPACT_ATOMS: atom_id res chain seq x y z
N MET A 1 -5.60 14.96 -12.39
CA MET A 1 -5.10 14.26 -11.19
C MET A 1 -6.11 14.24 -10.04
N GLN A 2 -6.79 15.35 -9.71
CA GLN A 2 -7.78 15.38 -8.62
C GLN A 2 -8.98 14.43 -8.84
N PHE A 3 -9.55 14.40 -10.05
CA PHE A 3 -10.66 13.50 -10.39
C PHE A 3 -10.32 12.01 -10.25
N ILE A 4 -9.09 11.60 -10.62
CA ILE A 4 -8.62 10.21 -10.50
C ILE A 4 -8.54 9.82 -9.02
N LYS A 5 -7.94 10.68 -8.18
CA LYS A 5 -7.86 10.45 -6.72
C LYS A 5 -9.24 10.31 -6.10
N THR A 6 -10.15 11.23 -6.42
CA THR A 6 -11.54 11.17 -5.93
C THR A 6 -12.24 9.89 -6.39
N GLY A 7 -12.04 9.47 -7.64
CA GLY A 7 -12.57 8.22 -8.16
C GLY A 7 -12.12 7.01 -7.33
N PHE A 8 -10.81 6.88 -7.08
CA PHE A 8 -10.27 5.81 -6.24
C PHE A 8 -10.83 5.83 -4.83
N PHE A 9 -10.93 6.98 -4.16
CA PHE A 9 -11.49 7.04 -2.81
C PHE A 9 -12.98 6.69 -2.76
N VAL A 10 -13.76 7.07 -3.78
CA VAL A 10 -15.18 6.68 -3.86
C VAL A 10 -15.31 5.18 -4.03
N LEU A 11 -14.55 4.61 -4.98
CA LEU A 11 -14.55 3.17 -5.24
C LEU A 11 -14.07 2.39 -4.00
N LEU A 12 -13.03 2.86 -3.32
CA LEU A 12 -12.50 2.29 -2.08
C LEU A 12 -13.54 2.31 -0.96
N SER A 13 -14.29 3.41 -0.83
CA SER A 13 -15.34 3.53 0.19
C SER A 13 -16.46 2.52 -0.03
N VAL A 14 -16.83 2.30 -1.30
CA VAL A 14 -17.82 1.29 -1.68
C VAL A 14 -17.28 -0.10 -1.39
N ASP A 15 -16.06 -0.38 -1.80
CA ASP A 15 -15.39 -1.67 -1.65
C ASP A 15 -15.27 -2.10 -0.17
N VAL A 16 -14.71 -1.24 0.66
CA VAL A 16 -14.65 -1.46 2.12
C VAL A 16 -16.05 -1.66 2.69
N GLY A 17 -17.03 -0.87 2.22
CA GLY A 17 -18.43 -1.02 2.62
C GLY A 17 -19.02 -2.40 2.29
N LEU A 18 -18.62 -3.00 1.16
CA LEU A 18 -19.02 -4.36 0.78
C LEU A 18 -18.43 -5.39 1.74
N TYR A 19 -17.12 -5.34 2.01
CA TYR A 19 -16.47 -6.27 2.93
C TYR A 19 -16.97 -6.13 4.37
N LEU A 20 -17.21 -4.91 4.85
CA LEU A 20 -17.80 -4.69 6.17
C LEU A 20 -19.22 -5.26 6.30
N ARG A 21 -19.97 -5.35 5.18
CA ARG A 21 -21.36 -5.79 5.18
C ARG A 21 -21.52 -7.27 4.86
N PHE A 22 -20.69 -7.82 3.98
CA PHE A 22 -20.86 -9.14 3.38
C PHE A 22 -19.65 -10.06 3.56
N GLY A 23 -18.46 -9.50 3.85
CA GLY A 23 -17.26 -10.29 4.11
C GLY A 23 -17.26 -10.95 5.47
N THR A 24 -16.28 -11.84 5.66
CA THR A 24 -15.93 -12.42 6.94
C THR A 24 -15.38 -11.36 7.90
N ALA A 25 -15.33 -11.69 9.19
CA ALA A 25 -14.70 -10.81 10.19
C ALA A 25 -13.21 -10.56 9.89
N ASN A 26 -12.50 -11.55 9.32
CA ASN A 26 -11.09 -11.41 8.99
C ASN A 26 -10.87 -10.43 7.83
N GLU A 27 -11.65 -10.58 6.75
CA GLU A 27 -11.59 -9.66 5.59
C GLU A 27 -12.01 -8.25 5.98
N ALA A 28 -13.07 -8.09 6.77
CA ALA A 28 -13.51 -6.79 7.26
C ALA A 28 -12.42 -6.08 8.10
N LEU A 29 -11.72 -6.81 8.97
CA LEU A 29 -10.60 -6.28 9.74
C LEU A 29 -9.41 -5.93 8.84
N GLU A 30 -9.16 -6.74 7.81
CA GLU A 30 -8.07 -6.51 6.86
C GLU A 30 -8.29 -5.21 6.08
N GLN A 31 -9.51 -4.98 5.60
CA GLN A 31 -9.87 -3.72 4.91
C GLN A 31 -9.64 -2.49 5.80
N VAL A 32 -10.00 -2.58 7.09
CA VAL A 32 -9.72 -1.51 8.06
C VAL A 32 -8.22 -1.32 8.27
N ALA A 33 -7.44 -2.41 8.35
CA ALA A 33 -6.00 -2.35 8.49
C ALA A 33 -5.35 -1.60 7.31
N TRP A 34 -5.71 -1.96 6.07
CA TRP A 34 -5.18 -1.33 4.88
C TRP A 34 -5.64 0.12 4.74
N LEU A 35 -6.87 0.44 5.14
CA LEU A 35 -7.34 1.83 5.16
C LEU A 35 -6.51 2.71 6.12
N ILE A 36 -6.22 2.21 7.31
CA ILE A 36 -5.40 2.93 8.29
C ILE A 36 -4.00 3.18 7.70
N LEU A 37 -3.36 2.14 7.15
CA LEU A 37 -2.03 2.25 6.57
C LEU A 37 -2.01 3.19 5.36
N LEU A 38 -2.96 3.05 4.43
CA LEU A 38 -3.08 3.94 3.27
C LEU A 38 -3.29 5.38 3.71
N ALA A 39 -4.17 5.65 4.68
CA ALA A 39 -4.43 7.00 5.15
C ALA A 39 -3.18 7.62 5.80
N SER A 40 -2.47 6.85 6.63
CA SER A 40 -1.23 7.30 7.26
C SER A 40 -0.13 7.59 6.23
N PHE A 41 0.16 6.66 5.32
CA PHE A 41 1.18 6.89 4.28
C PHE A 41 0.79 7.97 3.29
N PHE A 42 -0.49 8.06 2.93
CA PHE A 42 -0.96 9.15 2.08
C PHE A 42 -0.72 10.50 2.76
N TYR A 43 -1.00 10.61 4.07
CA TYR A 43 -0.73 11.82 4.84
C TYR A 43 0.77 12.16 4.87
N ASP A 44 1.63 11.22 5.27
CA ASP A 44 3.09 11.46 5.29
C ASP A 44 3.64 11.81 3.90
N SER A 45 3.07 11.25 2.82
CA SER A 45 3.47 11.57 1.44
C SER A 45 3.06 12.96 0.94
N LEU A 46 2.24 13.71 1.69
CA LEU A 46 1.87 15.09 1.33
C LEU A 46 3.00 16.08 1.63
N ASP A 47 3.73 15.84 2.71
CA ASP A 47 4.68 16.76 3.32
C ASP A 47 6.03 16.06 3.53
N LEU A 48 6.51 15.36 2.48
CA LEU A 48 7.83 14.69 2.48
C LEU A 48 8.94 15.70 2.79
N ASP A 49 9.86 15.32 3.68
CA ASP A 49 10.98 16.13 4.20
C ASP A 49 10.58 17.35 5.06
N LEU A 50 9.29 17.49 5.41
CA LEU A 50 8.86 18.49 6.38
C LEU A 50 8.77 17.87 7.79
N ALA A 51 9.21 18.64 8.79
CA ALA A 51 9.02 18.26 10.18
C ALA A 51 7.51 18.28 10.53
N TYR A 52 7.06 17.24 11.24
CA TYR A 52 5.71 17.21 11.82
C TYR A 52 5.38 18.51 12.58
N ALA A 53 4.16 19.01 12.46
CA ALA A 53 3.77 20.26 13.12
C ALA A 53 3.78 20.13 14.65
N SER A 54 3.63 18.90 15.18
CA SER A 54 3.82 18.62 16.61
C SER A 54 4.23 17.18 16.91
N ARG A 55 4.75 16.94 18.11
CA ARG A 55 5.02 15.57 18.63
C ARG A 55 3.75 14.72 18.73
N PHE A 56 2.59 15.33 18.94
CA PHE A 56 1.31 14.61 19.04
C PHE A 56 0.84 14.11 17.67
N GLU A 57 1.07 14.89 16.63
CA GLU A 57 0.80 14.49 15.24
C GLU A 57 1.69 13.31 14.84
N GLN A 58 3.00 13.45 15.04
CA GLN A 58 3.96 12.36 14.82
C GLN A 58 3.56 11.09 15.57
N PHE A 59 3.26 11.22 16.87
CA PHE A 59 2.81 10.09 17.68
C PHE A 59 1.51 9.49 17.15
N GLY A 60 0.54 10.31 16.76
CA GLY A 60 -0.74 9.86 16.23
C GLY A 60 -0.59 9.04 14.95
N ILE A 61 0.28 9.47 14.04
CA ILE A 61 0.56 8.79 12.78
C ILE A 61 1.26 7.46 13.02
N HIS A 62 2.32 7.44 13.84
CA HIS A 62 3.00 6.19 14.18
C HIS A 62 2.11 5.23 14.97
N ALA A 63 1.24 5.73 15.85
CA ALA A 63 0.26 4.92 16.55
C ALA A 63 -0.76 4.31 15.57
N ALA A 64 -1.26 5.09 14.61
CA ALA A 64 -2.15 4.61 13.56
C ALA A 64 -1.45 3.52 12.71
N GLN A 65 -0.23 3.75 12.26
CA GLN A 65 0.55 2.74 11.52
C GLN A 65 0.79 1.48 12.35
N THR A 66 1.12 1.61 13.64
CA THR A 66 1.30 0.46 14.54
C THR A 66 0.02 -0.37 14.66
N VAL A 67 -1.13 0.29 14.79
CA VAL A 67 -2.43 -0.40 14.80
C VAL A 67 -2.71 -1.05 13.45
N GLY A 68 -2.50 -0.34 12.34
CA GLY A 68 -2.71 -0.87 10.99
C GLY A 68 -1.86 -2.11 10.71
N TYR A 69 -0.56 -2.06 11.00
CA TYR A 69 0.32 -3.23 10.89
C TYR A 69 -0.07 -4.36 11.83
N GLY A 70 -0.43 -4.05 13.08
CA GLY A 70 -0.88 -5.06 14.03
C GLY A 70 -2.11 -5.82 13.55
N LEU A 71 -3.09 -5.10 12.98
CA LEU A 71 -4.28 -5.69 12.38
C LEU A 71 -3.93 -6.50 11.11
N ALA A 72 -3.12 -5.96 10.20
CA ALA A 72 -2.74 -6.66 8.97
C ALA A 72 -1.94 -7.95 9.25
N VAL A 73 -1.04 -7.95 10.25
CA VAL A 73 -0.34 -9.16 10.69
C VAL A 73 -1.31 -10.17 11.30
N TYR A 74 -2.27 -9.70 12.11
CA TYR A 74 -3.29 -10.56 12.70
C TYR A 74 -4.15 -11.23 11.62
N THR A 75 -4.63 -10.49 10.62
CA THR A 75 -5.48 -11.05 9.56
C THR A 75 -4.71 -11.94 8.59
N CYS A 76 -3.45 -11.60 8.29
CA CYS A 76 -2.54 -12.45 7.54
C CYS A 76 -2.29 -13.80 8.24
N TRP A 77 -2.09 -13.78 9.56
CA TRP A 77 -2.03 -15.01 10.35
C TRP A 77 -3.34 -15.80 10.30
N GLY A 78 -4.49 -15.12 10.31
CA GLY A 78 -5.81 -15.73 10.10
C GLY A 78 -5.87 -16.57 8.82
N TYR A 79 -5.49 -15.99 7.68
CA TYR A 79 -5.47 -16.71 6.41
C TYR A 79 -4.51 -17.92 6.42
N TRP A 80 -3.34 -17.76 7.02
CA TRP A 80 -2.41 -18.88 7.19
C TRP A 80 -3.02 -20.03 8.02
N ALA A 81 -3.68 -19.69 9.13
CA ALA A 81 -4.29 -20.67 10.02
C ALA A 81 -5.49 -21.38 9.38
N GLU A 82 -6.23 -20.69 8.50
CA GLU A 82 -7.36 -21.23 7.76
C GLU A 82 -6.95 -21.99 6.49
N GLY A 83 -5.67 -21.93 6.10
CA GLY A 83 -5.14 -22.59 4.91
C GLY A 83 -5.43 -21.86 3.60
N GLU A 84 -5.89 -20.61 3.68
CA GLU A 84 -6.21 -19.76 2.52
C GLU A 84 -4.93 -19.21 1.88
N THR A 85 -4.33 -20.01 0.99
CA THR A 85 -3.00 -19.73 0.47
C THR A 85 -2.93 -18.45 -0.37
N SER A 86 -3.90 -18.18 -1.25
CA SER A 86 -3.92 -16.96 -2.07
C SER A 86 -4.08 -15.70 -1.24
N SER A 87 -5.00 -15.72 -0.27
CA SER A 87 -5.26 -14.61 0.65
C SER A 87 -4.05 -14.33 1.54
N PHE A 88 -3.41 -15.39 2.06
CA PHE A 88 -2.17 -15.28 2.83
C PHE A 88 -1.03 -14.64 2.00
N VAL A 89 -0.79 -15.13 0.78
CA VAL A 89 0.27 -14.59 -0.09
C VAL A 89 -0.02 -13.14 -0.46
N ASN A 90 -1.29 -12.78 -0.73
CA ASN A 90 -1.69 -11.39 -0.98
C ASN A 90 -1.37 -10.49 0.22
N SER A 91 -1.84 -10.88 1.40
CA SER A 91 -1.68 -10.10 2.63
C SER A 91 -0.20 -9.97 3.03
N ALA A 92 0.58 -11.04 2.88
CA ALA A 92 2.03 -11.01 3.10
C ALA A 92 2.78 -10.11 2.11
N ALA A 93 2.39 -10.13 0.82
CA ALA A 93 2.97 -9.25 -0.19
C ALA A 93 2.67 -7.77 0.13
N TRP A 94 1.44 -7.46 0.54
CA TRP A 94 1.06 -6.12 0.96
C TRP A 94 1.76 -5.64 2.22
N LEU A 95 1.97 -6.51 3.21
CA LEU A 95 2.80 -6.21 4.39
C LEU A 95 4.23 -5.83 3.97
N ALA A 96 4.82 -6.56 3.02
CA ALA A 96 6.16 -6.28 2.52
C ALA A 96 6.21 -4.97 1.69
N ILE A 97 5.18 -4.70 0.87
CA ILE A 97 5.04 -3.44 0.13
C ILE A 97 4.96 -2.27 1.12
N CYS A 98 4.11 -2.37 2.14
CA CYS A 98 3.98 -1.33 3.17
C CYS A 98 5.29 -1.11 3.92
N ALA A 99 6.04 -2.17 4.23
CA ALA A 99 7.34 -2.06 4.90
C ALA A 99 8.37 -1.31 4.03
N LEU A 100 8.41 -1.60 2.72
CA LEU A 100 9.24 -0.85 1.77
C LEU A 100 8.77 0.61 1.65
N LEU A 101 7.46 0.84 1.60
CA LEU A 101 6.89 2.18 1.52
C LEU A 101 7.16 3.01 2.78
N ALA A 102 7.11 2.39 3.96
CA ALA A 102 7.50 3.06 5.20
C ALA A 102 8.96 3.53 5.12
N TYR A 103 9.84 2.66 4.62
CA TYR A 103 11.22 3.04 4.38
C TYR A 103 11.34 4.19 3.37
N ASP A 104 10.58 4.14 2.27
CA ASP A 104 10.53 5.19 1.24
C ASP A 104 10.12 6.56 1.78
N VAL A 105 9.12 6.55 2.66
CA VAL A 105 8.54 7.76 3.26
C VAL A 105 9.44 8.36 4.34
N TYR A 106 10.16 7.54 5.10
CA TYR A 106 10.96 8.01 6.24
C TYR A 106 12.43 8.29 5.93
N ALA A 107 12.95 7.80 4.81
CA ALA A 107 14.31 8.06 4.36
C ALA A 107 14.37 8.48 2.87
N PRO A 108 13.49 9.39 2.39
CA PRO A 108 13.42 9.73 0.98
C PRO A 108 14.77 10.29 0.50
N GLY A 109 15.26 9.83 -0.65
CA GLY A 109 16.52 10.31 -1.24
C GLY A 109 17.82 9.83 -0.57
N GLU A 110 17.79 9.21 0.62
CA GLU A 110 19.01 8.84 1.38
C GLU A 110 19.71 7.56 0.88
N TYR A 111 19.29 7.00 -0.25
CA TYR A 111 19.69 5.66 -0.70
C TYR A 111 21.02 5.64 -1.45
N GLY A 112 21.86 4.67 -1.12
CA GLY A 112 22.99 4.31 -1.98
C GLY A 112 22.54 3.62 -3.28
N GLY A 113 23.37 3.66 -4.33
CA GLY A 113 23.00 3.10 -5.65
C GLY A 113 22.69 1.59 -5.67
N LEU A 114 23.26 0.79 -4.76
CA LEU A 114 22.91 -0.63 -4.62
C LEU A 114 21.57 -0.82 -3.90
N GLU A 115 21.34 -0.02 -2.86
CA GLU A 115 20.15 -0.07 -2.02
C GLU A 115 18.90 0.34 -2.79
N TRP A 116 18.99 1.44 -3.54
CA TRP A 116 17.94 1.90 -4.45
C TRP A 116 17.54 0.82 -5.47
N ARG A 117 18.54 0.11 -6.05
CA ARG A 117 18.28 -1.00 -6.99
C ARG A 117 17.59 -2.16 -6.30
N ALA A 118 18.09 -2.60 -5.14
CA ALA A 118 17.53 -3.73 -4.42
C ALA A 118 16.07 -3.46 -4.02
N ARG A 119 15.78 -2.27 -3.51
CA ARG A 119 14.44 -1.80 -3.16
C ARG A 119 13.48 -1.81 -4.36
N ASN A 120 13.88 -1.22 -5.48
CA ASN A 120 13.02 -1.17 -6.67
C ASN A 120 12.79 -2.55 -7.28
N VAL A 121 13.80 -3.43 -7.27
CA VAL A 121 13.63 -4.83 -7.67
C VAL A 121 12.63 -5.52 -6.74
N ALA A 122 12.73 -5.33 -5.42
CA ALA A 122 11.80 -5.89 -4.45
C ALA A 122 10.36 -5.42 -4.71
N LYS A 123 10.15 -4.11 -4.93
CA LYS A 123 8.84 -3.55 -5.31
C LYS A 123 8.29 -4.20 -6.57
N VAL A 124 9.09 -4.27 -7.64
CA VAL A 124 8.66 -4.88 -8.91
C VAL A 124 8.23 -6.33 -8.70
N VAL A 125 8.99 -7.10 -7.94
CA VAL A 125 8.64 -8.50 -7.62
C VAL A 125 7.34 -8.57 -6.81
N LEU A 126 7.19 -7.74 -5.78
CA LEU A 126 5.99 -7.75 -4.93
C LEU A 126 4.74 -7.33 -5.70
N TYR A 127 4.80 -6.27 -6.50
CA TYR A 127 3.67 -5.89 -7.35
C TYR A 127 3.38 -6.93 -8.43
N ALA A 128 4.39 -7.61 -8.98
CA ALA A 128 4.15 -8.71 -9.91
C ALA A 128 3.40 -9.87 -9.22
N VAL A 129 3.66 -10.15 -7.94
CA VAL A 129 2.90 -11.12 -7.15
C VAL A 129 1.44 -10.69 -7.01
N VAL A 130 1.18 -9.47 -6.56
CA VAL A 130 -0.21 -8.98 -6.36
C VAL A 130 -0.96 -8.90 -7.69
N VAL A 131 -0.33 -8.43 -8.76
CA VAL A 131 -0.91 -8.43 -10.12
C VAL A 131 -1.18 -9.86 -10.61
N GLY A 132 -0.30 -10.80 -10.31
CA GLY A 132 -0.51 -12.22 -10.60
C GLY A 132 -1.74 -12.78 -9.89
N LEU A 133 -1.96 -12.41 -8.62
CA LEU A 133 -3.14 -12.80 -7.84
C LEU A 133 -4.43 -12.17 -8.38
N VAL A 134 -4.41 -10.88 -8.75
CA VAL A 134 -5.52 -10.23 -9.45
C VAL A 134 -5.89 -10.99 -10.73
N GLY A 135 -4.89 -11.38 -11.52
CA GLY A 135 -5.10 -12.18 -12.73
C GLY A 135 -5.65 -13.59 -12.44
N LEU A 136 -5.16 -14.24 -11.39
CA LEU A 136 -5.62 -15.55 -10.95
C LEU A 136 -7.10 -15.51 -10.54
N TRP A 137 -7.46 -14.61 -9.63
CA TRP A 137 -8.84 -14.45 -9.16
C TRP A 137 -9.77 -13.99 -10.27
N GLY A 138 -9.32 -13.08 -11.15
CA GLY A 138 -10.09 -12.66 -12.31
C GLY A 138 -10.34 -13.81 -13.30
N TRP A 139 -9.35 -14.68 -13.51
CA TRP A 139 -9.51 -15.88 -14.33
C TRP A 139 -10.50 -16.86 -13.70
N GLN A 140 -10.31 -17.19 -12.41
CA GLN A 140 -11.19 -18.09 -11.66
C GLN A 140 -12.64 -17.59 -11.68
N GLY A 141 -12.84 -16.31 -11.40
CA GLY A 141 -14.18 -15.72 -11.37
C GLY A 141 -14.89 -15.77 -12.73
N VAL A 142 -14.16 -15.66 -13.85
CA VAL A 142 -14.75 -15.80 -15.20
C VAL A 142 -14.95 -17.27 -15.59
N THR A 143 -14.00 -18.16 -15.31
CA THR A 143 -14.07 -19.55 -15.78
C THR A 143 -14.94 -20.44 -14.92
N GLU A 144 -15.02 -20.15 -13.63
CA GLU A 144 -15.77 -20.94 -12.64
C GLU A 144 -17.11 -20.28 -12.28
N ASP A 145 -17.44 -19.13 -12.87
CA ASP A 145 -18.61 -18.30 -12.55
C ASP A 145 -18.67 -17.93 -11.05
N ASP A 146 -17.48 -17.71 -10.46
CA ASP A 146 -17.30 -17.39 -9.05
C ASP A 146 -17.26 -15.88 -8.83
N ALA A 147 -18.37 -15.33 -8.35
CA ALA A 147 -18.50 -13.91 -8.08
C ALA A 147 -17.54 -13.43 -6.98
N ASP A 148 -17.23 -14.28 -5.99
CA ASP A 148 -16.38 -13.91 -4.87
C ASP A 148 -14.93 -13.67 -5.35
N SER A 149 -14.42 -14.56 -6.22
CA SER A 149 -13.13 -14.35 -6.89
C SER A 149 -13.08 -13.06 -7.73
N LEU A 150 -14.18 -12.67 -8.40
CA LEU A 150 -14.22 -11.39 -9.13
C LEU A 150 -14.15 -10.18 -8.18
N VAL A 151 -14.80 -10.26 -7.02
CA VAL A 151 -14.73 -9.21 -5.99
C VAL A 151 -13.31 -9.11 -5.45
N SER A 152 -12.65 -10.22 -5.11
CA SER A 152 -11.25 -10.22 -4.66
C SER A 152 -10.28 -9.65 -5.71
N ALA A 153 -10.51 -9.94 -6.99
CA ALA A 153 -9.71 -9.37 -8.08
C ALA A 153 -9.90 -7.85 -8.19
N TYR A 154 -11.14 -7.38 -8.07
CA TYR A 154 -11.47 -5.96 -8.10
C TYR A 154 -10.88 -5.20 -6.91
N ASP A 155 -11.04 -5.73 -5.69
CA ASP A 155 -10.46 -5.20 -4.46
C ASP A 155 -8.94 -5.03 -4.58
N ALA A 156 -8.23 -6.11 -4.91
CA ALA A 156 -6.78 -6.05 -5.01
C ALA A 156 -6.30 -5.10 -6.11
N ALA A 157 -6.99 -5.02 -7.25
CA ALA A 157 -6.69 -4.06 -8.31
C ALA A 157 -6.88 -2.61 -7.83
N LEU A 158 -7.89 -2.36 -7.01
CA LEU A 158 -8.18 -1.06 -6.44
C LEU A 158 -7.10 -0.64 -5.45
N TRP A 159 -6.68 -1.55 -4.56
CA TRP A 159 -5.58 -1.31 -3.63
C TRP A 159 -4.25 -1.02 -4.34
N ILE A 160 -3.93 -1.73 -5.44
CA ILE A 160 -2.78 -1.39 -6.30
C ILE A 160 -2.86 0.07 -6.73
N GLY A 161 -4.02 0.51 -7.24
CA GLY A 161 -4.20 1.89 -7.68
C GLY A 161 -4.06 2.91 -6.56
N CYS A 162 -4.59 2.61 -5.37
CA CYS A 162 -4.49 3.46 -4.19
C CYS A 162 -3.05 3.62 -3.70
N PHE A 163 -2.31 2.52 -3.52
CA PHE A 163 -0.91 2.59 -3.08
C PHE A 163 0.01 3.16 -4.16
N ALA A 164 -0.26 2.92 -5.44
CA ALA A 164 0.47 3.57 -6.54
C ALA A 164 0.38 5.10 -6.49
N ILE A 165 -0.73 5.68 -6.01
CA ILE A 165 -0.85 7.13 -5.83
C ILE A 165 0.15 7.64 -4.78
N VAL A 166 0.37 6.89 -3.70
CA VAL A 166 1.33 7.26 -2.65
C VAL A 166 2.75 7.10 -3.18
N GLU A 167 3.05 5.97 -3.82
CA GLU A 167 4.40 5.72 -4.37
C GLU A 167 4.81 6.71 -5.44
N LEU A 168 3.90 7.10 -6.34
CA LEU A 168 4.20 8.09 -7.36
C LEU A 168 4.52 9.47 -6.77
N ARG A 169 3.98 9.81 -5.58
CA ARG A 169 4.35 11.05 -4.88
C ARG A 169 5.76 10.96 -4.32
N VAL A 170 6.12 9.85 -3.70
CA VAL A 170 7.47 9.64 -3.17
C VAL A 170 8.49 9.65 -4.30
N PHE A 171 8.20 8.98 -5.42
CA PHE A 171 9.06 8.97 -6.59
C PHE A 171 9.23 10.36 -7.23
N ASP A 172 8.16 11.16 -7.31
CA ASP A 172 8.22 12.54 -7.82
C ASP A 172 9.07 13.43 -6.90
N PHE A 173 9.04 13.21 -5.59
CA PHE A 173 9.93 13.87 -4.63
C PHE A 173 11.41 13.49 -4.86
N GLU A 174 11.73 12.18 -4.89
CA GLU A 174 13.12 11.69 -5.12
C GLU A 174 13.72 12.26 -6.41
N THR A 175 12.92 12.32 -7.49
CA THR A 175 13.39 12.80 -8.81
C THR A 175 13.67 14.30 -8.82
N LYS A 176 12.85 15.09 -8.09
CA LYS A 176 13.04 16.54 -7.98
C LYS A 176 14.30 16.88 -7.19
N GLU A 177 14.51 16.19 -6.08
CA GLU A 177 15.68 16.38 -5.22
C GLU A 177 16.99 16.05 -5.97
N GLU A 178 17.03 14.94 -6.72
CA GLU A 178 18.18 14.60 -7.57
C GLU A 178 18.45 15.69 -8.62
N THR A 179 17.39 16.25 -9.23
CA THR A 179 17.51 17.32 -10.21
C THR A 179 18.08 18.60 -9.60
N GLU A 180 17.64 18.98 -8.41
CA GLU A 180 18.12 20.18 -7.71
C GLU A 180 19.59 20.04 -7.30
N LEU A 181 20.01 18.88 -6.80
CA LEU A 181 21.42 18.59 -6.45
C LEU A 181 22.35 18.66 -7.67
N VAL A 182 21.87 18.22 -8.85
CA VAL A 182 22.64 18.29 -10.10
C VAL A 182 22.73 19.72 -10.64
N GLN A 183 21.68 20.54 -10.48
CA GLN A 183 21.63 21.91 -10.99
C GLN A 183 22.34 22.93 -10.08
N HIS A 184 22.32 22.69 -8.77
CA HIS A 184 22.96 23.53 -7.76
C HIS A 184 23.85 22.66 -6.86
N PRO A 185 24.99 22.17 -7.38
CA PRO A 185 25.94 21.45 -6.54
C PRO A 185 26.36 22.37 -5.40
N ILE A 186 26.07 21.96 -4.16
CA ILE A 186 26.52 22.68 -2.97
C ILE A 186 28.05 22.66 -3.00
N GLU A 187 28.68 23.79 -3.30
CA GLU A 187 30.13 23.95 -3.19
C GLU A 187 30.50 23.75 -1.72
N SER A 188 31.10 22.60 -1.40
CA SER A 188 31.65 22.27 -0.08
C SER A 188 32.94 23.01 0.21
#